data_AF-A0A519S7C2-F1
#
_entry.id   AF-A0A519S7C2-F1
#
_cell.length_a   1.000
_cell.length_b   1.000
_cell.length_c   1.000
_cell.angle_alpha   90.00
_cell.angle_beta   90.00
_cell.angle_gamma   90.00
#
_symmetry.space_group_name_H-M   'P 1'
#
loop_
_entity.id
_entity.type
_entity.pdbx_description
1 polymer ?
#
loop_
_entity_poly.entity_id
_entity_poly.type
_entity_poly.pdbx_seq_one_letter_code
_entity_poly.pdbx_strand_id
1 'polypeptide(L)'
;MKSIKKPGDHFDNELYDLDTKEFVCANHIEDDFITRQIRKKGTKGKCDYCQKNRDVVELSEVLKLIINGIDYLFEDPANSRYLNKEGLHGFDGDTFDFYDLWYDDKLDLRITNSQLFEDIYNYLSNDTLYCAKDEFYSESEDLESLWGQFKETVKHKARFVFYFKEVFKGYQYEDPYEILIRIQKLILKFNLITDLPQDTILYRARQH
;
A
#
# COMPACT_ATOMS: atom_id res chain seq x y z
N MET A 1 -11.12 27.60 -18.74
CA MET A 1 -9.93 27.45 -19.59
C MET A 1 -8.79 27.05 -18.65
N LYS A 2 -8.61 25.74 -18.42
CA LYS A 2 -7.65 25.22 -17.44
C LYS A 2 -6.24 25.32 -18.04
N SER A 3 -5.35 26.01 -17.36
CA SER A 3 -3.96 26.23 -17.78
C SER A 3 -3.14 24.96 -17.59
N ILE A 4 -2.40 24.56 -18.61
CA ILE A 4 -1.43 23.45 -18.53
C ILE A 4 -0.30 23.89 -17.59
N LYS A 5 -0.13 23.14 -16.48
CA LYS A 5 0.89 23.38 -15.44
C LYS A 5 2.29 22.99 -15.94
N LYS A 6 3.33 23.71 -15.49
CA LYS A 6 4.73 23.42 -15.89
C LYS A 6 5.56 22.98 -14.68
N PRO A 7 6.59 22.16 -14.87
CA PRO A 7 7.52 21.80 -13.79
C PRO A 7 8.29 23.02 -13.27
N GLY A 8 8.29 23.22 -11.94
CA GLY A 8 9.03 24.29 -11.26
C GLY A 8 8.17 25.42 -10.67
N ASP A 9 6.86 25.39 -10.87
CA ASP A 9 5.97 26.33 -10.19
C ASP A 9 5.83 25.93 -8.71
N HIS A 10 6.23 26.83 -7.80
CA HIS A 10 5.95 26.69 -6.37
C HIS A 10 4.45 26.87 -6.11
N PHE A 11 3.80 25.82 -5.59
CA PHE A 11 2.40 25.88 -5.19
C PHE A 11 2.21 25.25 -3.82
N ASP A 12 1.82 26.07 -2.85
CA ASP A 12 1.14 25.65 -1.62
C ASP A 12 -0.38 25.63 -1.88
N ASN A 13 -0.82 24.89 -2.90
CA ASN A 13 -2.25 24.58 -3.07
C ASN A 13 -2.47 23.14 -2.64
N GLU A 14 -3.35 22.92 -1.68
CA GLU A 14 -3.79 21.58 -1.29
C GLU A 14 -4.30 20.85 -2.55
N LEU A 15 -3.68 19.72 -2.87
CA LEU A 15 -3.98 18.93 -4.08
C LEU A 15 -5.44 18.43 -4.10
N TYR A 16 -6.02 18.25 -2.92
CA TYR A 16 -7.35 17.72 -2.70
C TYR A 16 -8.21 18.74 -1.95
N ASP A 17 -9.49 18.83 -2.32
CA ASP A 17 -10.48 19.58 -1.55
C ASP A 17 -11.09 18.64 -0.50
N LEU A 18 -10.79 18.89 0.78
CA LEU A 18 -11.28 18.10 1.90
C LEU A 18 -12.37 18.81 2.71
N ASP A 19 -12.91 19.95 2.24
CA ASP A 19 -14.05 20.64 2.88
C ASP A 19 -15.37 19.94 2.55
N THR A 20 -15.54 18.74 3.09
CA THR A 20 -16.74 17.92 2.88
C THR A 20 -17.83 18.24 3.90
N LYS A 21 -19.09 17.99 3.55
CA LYS A 21 -20.23 18.15 4.47
C LYS A 21 -21.01 16.87 4.69
N GLU A 22 -20.75 15.86 3.86
CA GLU A 22 -21.44 14.60 3.80
C GLU A 22 -20.95 13.64 4.89
N PHE A 23 -21.88 12.86 5.43
CA PHE A 23 -21.62 11.81 6.39
C PHE A 23 -21.79 10.43 5.75
N VAL A 24 -20.76 9.60 5.85
CA VAL A 24 -20.70 8.28 5.24
C VAL A 24 -20.60 7.17 6.31
N CYS A 25 -21.26 6.04 6.04
CA CYS A 25 -21.16 4.84 6.88
C CYS A 25 -20.33 3.74 6.19
N ALA A 26 -19.80 2.82 6.99
CA ALA A 26 -18.97 1.71 6.51
C ALA A 26 -19.66 0.75 5.52
N ASN A 27 -20.99 0.72 5.45
CA ASN A 27 -21.71 -0.22 4.59
C ASN A 27 -21.56 0.02 3.08
N HIS A 28 -20.95 1.13 2.68
CA HIS A 28 -20.79 1.49 1.27
C HIS A 28 -19.43 1.13 0.68
N ILE A 29 -18.48 0.66 1.50
CA ILE A 29 -17.09 0.45 1.10
C ILE A 29 -16.72 -0.99 1.45
N GLU A 30 -16.32 -1.79 0.47
CA GLU A 30 -15.88 -3.17 0.67
C GLU A 30 -14.36 -3.25 0.92
N ASP A 31 -13.85 -2.33 1.73
CA ASP A 31 -12.49 -2.38 2.25
C ASP A 31 -12.51 -2.55 3.77
N ASP A 32 -11.81 -3.58 4.21
CA ASP A 32 -11.77 -4.03 5.59
C ASP A 32 -11.10 -3.00 6.52
N PHE A 33 -10.08 -2.31 6.03
CA PHE A 33 -9.35 -1.31 6.80
C PHE A 33 -10.16 -0.03 6.97
N ILE A 34 -10.69 0.53 5.88
CA ILE A 34 -11.55 1.73 5.86
C ILE A 34 -12.80 1.46 6.70
N THR A 35 -13.45 0.31 6.53
CA THR A 35 -14.61 -0.10 7.36
C THR A 35 -14.29 -0.09 8.85
N ARG A 36 -13.13 -0.62 9.25
CA ARG A 36 -12.69 -0.59 10.65
C ARG A 36 -12.42 0.84 11.13
N GLN A 37 -11.81 1.70 10.31
CA GLN A 37 -11.57 3.11 10.67
C GLN A 37 -12.88 3.87 10.89
N ILE A 38 -13.85 3.70 9.99
CA ILE A 38 -15.18 4.32 10.13
C ILE A 38 -15.86 3.86 11.42
N ARG A 39 -15.84 2.55 11.72
CA ARG A 39 -16.45 2.03 12.96
C ARG A 39 -15.74 2.49 14.23
N LYS A 40 -14.42 2.71 14.17
CA LYS A 40 -13.61 3.15 15.32
C LYS A 40 -13.81 4.63 15.64
N LYS A 41 -13.88 5.48 14.61
CA LYS A 41 -14.00 6.95 14.76
C LYS A 41 -15.43 7.45 14.70
N GLY A 42 -16.34 6.65 14.14
CA GLY A 42 -17.70 7.06 13.82
C GLY A 42 -18.54 7.34 15.05
N THR A 43 -19.51 8.24 14.86
CA THR A 43 -20.52 8.57 15.87
C THR A 43 -21.91 8.22 15.34
N LYS A 44 -22.88 8.05 16.24
CA LYS A 44 -24.27 7.76 15.84
C LYS A 44 -24.84 8.97 15.08
N GLY A 45 -25.17 8.76 13.82
CA GLY A 45 -25.73 9.79 12.95
C GLY A 45 -26.46 9.20 11.76
N LYS A 46 -26.98 10.07 10.89
CA LYS A 46 -27.65 9.67 9.65
C LYS A 46 -26.64 9.69 8.51
N CYS A 47 -26.54 8.60 7.77
CA CYS A 47 -25.67 8.52 6.58
C CYS A 47 -26.36 9.20 5.39
N ASP A 48 -25.66 10.07 4.68
CA ASP A 48 -26.21 10.82 3.54
C ASP A 48 -26.43 9.94 2.31
N TYR A 49 -25.75 8.80 2.23
CA TYR A 49 -25.80 7.89 1.08
C TYR A 49 -26.89 6.80 1.18
N CYS A 50 -27.18 6.31 2.40
CA CYS A 50 -28.25 5.32 2.61
C CYS A 50 -29.42 5.82 3.45
N GLN A 51 -29.34 7.05 3.99
CA GLN A 51 -30.37 7.69 4.80
C GLN A 51 -30.74 6.95 6.09
N LYS A 52 -29.92 5.97 6.51
CA LYS A 52 -30.11 5.17 7.74
C LYS A 52 -29.27 5.69 8.89
N ASN A 53 -29.77 5.51 10.11
CA ASN A 53 -29.01 5.80 11.33
C ASN A 53 -27.96 4.71 11.57
N ARG A 54 -26.68 5.10 11.58
CA ARG A 54 -25.51 4.22 11.68
C ARG A 54 -24.38 4.94 12.41
N ASP A 55 -23.27 4.23 12.61
CA ASP A 55 -22.00 4.90 12.89
C ASP A 55 -21.51 5.54 11.59
N VAL A 56 -21.36 6.86 11.61
CA VAL A 56 -20.97 7.68 10.47
C VAL A 56 -19.74 8.51 10.80
N VAL A 57 -18.95 8.80 9.77
CA VAL A 57 -17.87 9.78 9.79
C VAL A 57 -18.12 10.81 8.70
N GLU A 58 -17.52 11.99 8.83
CA GLU A 58 -17.46 12.95 7.73
C GLU A 58 -16.70 12.33 6.54
N LEU A 59 -17.12 12.63 5.31
CA LEU A 59 -16.52 12.06 4.11
C LEU A 59 -15.00 12.36 4.01
N SER A 60 -14.57 13.53 4.46
CA SER A 60 -13.15 13.93 4.53
C SER A 60 -12.28 12.91 5.27
N GLU A 61 -12.80 12.21 6.28
CA GLU A 61 -12.05 11.15 6.98
C GLU A 61 -11.84 9.91 6.10
N VAL A 62 -12.75 9.60 5.19
CA VAL A 62 -12.59 8.52 4.21
C VAL A 62 -11.64 8.95 3.10
N LEU A 63 -11.79 10.18 2.59
CA LEU A 63 -10.91 10.74 1.56
C LEU A 63 -9.43 10.68 1.99
N LYS A 64 -9.12 11.06 3.24
CA LYS A 64 -7.76 10.96 3.79
C LYS A 64 -7.20 9.53 3.76
N LEU A 65 -8.03 8.50 3.98
CA LEU A 65 -7.59 7.11 3.93
C LEU A 65 -7.31 6.68 2.48
N ILE A 66 -8.13 7.12 1.54
CA ILE A 66 -7.94 6.84 0.11
C ILE A 66 -6.67 7.53 -0.38
N ILE A 67 -6.45 8.79 -0.03
CA ILE A 67 -5.22 9.54 -0.34
C ILE A 67 -3.98 8.80 0.18
N ASN A 68 -4.00 8.33 1.43
CA ASN A 68 -2.89 7.53 1.96
C ASN A 68 -2.65 6.24 1.15
N GLY A 69 -3.72 5.62 0.64
CA GLY A 69 -3.61 4.45 -0.24
C GLY A 69 -2.99 4.79 -1.60
N ILE A 70 -3.43 5.89 -2.21
CA ILE A 70 -2.87 6.43 -3.46
C ILE A 70 -1.39 6.73 -3.26
N ASP A 71 -1.03 7.48 -2.22
CA ASP A 71 0.36 7.86 -1.92
C ASP A 71 1.23 6.66 -1.56
N TYR A 72 0.64 5.56 -1.10
CA TYR A 72 1.37 4.33 -0.80
C TYR A 72 1.68 3.51 -2.06
N LEU A 73 0.72 3.41 -2.98
CA LEU A 73 0.81 2.56 -4.18
C LEU A 73 1.43 3.28 -5.38
N PHE A 74 1.18 4.59 -5.48
CA PHE A 74 1.48 5.39 -6.66
C PHE A 74 2.32 6.61 -6.32
N GLU A 75 2.94 7.18 -7.33
CA GLU A 75 3.68 8.42 -7.26
C GLU A 75 3.61 9.19 -8.57
N ASP A 76 4.03 10.46 -8.53
CA ASP A 76 4.27 11.25 -9.74
C ASP A 76 5.43 10.61 -10.53
N PRO A 77 5.24 10.26 -11.82
CA PRO A 77 6.29 9.65 -12.64
C PRO A 77 7.55 10.50 -12.76
N ALA A 78 7.48 11.82 -12.54
CA ALA A 78 8.67 12.67 -12.50
C ALA A 78 9.65 12.29 -11.37
N ASN A 79 9.22 11.55 -10.35
CA ASN A 79 10.06 11.11 -9.24
C ASN A 79 10.90 9.86 -9.55
N SER A 80 10.41 8.97 -10.42
CA SER A 80 11.04 7.65 -10.65
C SER A 80 11.25 7.27 -12.11
N ARG A 81 10.67 8.01 -13.07
CA ARG A 81 10.67 7.64 -14.50
C ARG A 81 11.60 8.50 -15.33
N TYR A 82 12.20 7.87 -16.34
CA TYR A 82 12.96 8.57 -17.36
C TYR A 82 12.02 9.25 -18.36
N LEU A 83 12.47 10.37 -18.94
CA LEU A 83 11.78 11.03 -20.03
C LEU A 83 11.83 10.16 -21.29
N ASN A 84 10.67 9.82 -21.82
CA ASN A 84 10.50 9.03 -23.04
C ASN A 84 9.46 9.69 -23.96
N LYS A 85 9.92 10.24 -25.09
CA LYS A 85 9.05 10.93 -26.05
C LYS A 85 8.01 10.02 -26.72
N GLU A 86 8.27 8.71 -26.73
CA GLU A 86 7.36 7.72 -27.32
C GLU A 86 6.33 7.21 -26.29
N GLY A 87 6.54 7.51 -25.00
CA GLY A 87 5.62 7.14 -23.92
C GLY A 87 4.36 8.03 -23.88
N LEU A 88 3.25 7.48 -23.38
CA LEU A 88 1.92 8.09 -23.42
C LEU A 88 1.89 9.51 -22.84
N HIS A 89 2.56 9.70 -21.71
CA HIS A 89 2.64 11.00 -21.02
C HIS A 89 4.05 11.62 -21.06
N GLY A 90 4.92 11.16 -21.96
CA GLY A 90 6.31 11.64 -22.06
C GLY A 90 7.29 11.02 -21.06
N PHE A 91 6.84 9.98 -20.34
CA PHE A 91 7.63 9.19 -19.40
C PHE A 91 7.63 7.72 -19.84
N ASP A 92 8.63 6.98 -19.38
CA ASP A 92 8.70 5.53 -19.56
C ASP A 92 7.80 4.77 -18.56
N GLY A 93 7.32 3.59 -18.95
CA GLY A 93 6.42 2.75 -18.14
C GLY A 93 4.93 3.08 -18.26
N ASP A 94 4.12 2.39 -17.47
CA ASP A 94 2.68 2.62 -17.33
C ASP A 94 2.44 3.90 -16.52
N THR A 95 2.06 4.95 -17.24
CA THR A 95 1.67 6.24 -16.67
C THR A 95 0.23 6.52 -17.03
N PHE A 96 -0.49 7.11 -16.09
CA PHE A 96 -1.93 7.32 -16.20
C PHE A 96 -2.35 8.55 -15.41
N ASP A 97 -3.54 9.10 -15.70
CA ASP A 97 -4.09 10.24 -14.96
C ASP A 97 -5.04 9.79 -13.84
N PHE A 98 -5.65 10.74 -13.13
CA PHE A 98 -6.59 10.41 -12.07
C PHE A 98 -7.87 9.72 -12.57
N TYR A 99 -8.31 10.01 -13.81
CA TYR A 99 -9.49 9.38 -14.39
C TYR A 99 -9.24 7.88 -14.55
N ASP A 100 -8.10 7.51 -15.14
CA ASP A 100 -7.69 6.13 -15.28
C ASP A 100 -7.45 5.47 -13.91
N LEU A 101 -6.80 6.17 -12.95
CA LEU A 101 -6.61 5.68 -11.58
C LEU A 101 -7.93 5.24 -10.94
N TRP A 102 -8.98 6.04 -11.11
CA TRP A 102 -10.26 5.84 -10.47
C TRP A 102 -11.18 4.87 -11.22
N TYR A 103 -11.34 5.04 -12.53
CA TYR A 103 -12.30 4.27 -13.33
C TYR A 103 -11.78 2.91 -13.81
N ASP A 104 -10.46 2.73 -13.94
CA ASP A 104 -9.86 1.42 -14.22
C ASP A 104 -9.64 0.59 -12.93
N ASP A 105 -10.14 1.07 -11.78
CA ASP A 105 -10.06 0.42 -10.47
C ASP A 105 -8.62 0.04 -10.08
N LYS A 106 -7.65 0.94 -10.35
CA LYS A 106 -6.23 0.73 -9.99
C LYS A 106 -6.04 0.56 -8.47
N LEU A 107 -6.99 1.04 -7.67
CA LEU A 107 -7.00 0.91 -6.20
C LEU A 107 -7.63 -0.40 -5.69
N ASP A 108 -8.29 -1.19 -6.55
CA ASP A 108 -9.13 -2.34 -6.16
C ASP A 108 -10.12 -1.95 -5.04
N LEU A 109 -10.72 -0.75 -5.14
CA LEU A 109 -11.56 -0.15 -4.11
C LEU A 109 -13.02 -0.20 -4.51
N ARG A 110 -13.73 -1.18 -3.95
CA ARG A 110 -15.15 -1.39 -4.23
C ARG A 110 -16.05 -0.48 -3.38
N ILE A 111 -16.77 0.40 -4.07
CA ILE A 111 -17.78 1.29 -3.49
C ILE A 111 -19.15 0.96 -4.08
N THR A 112 -20.09 0.56 -3.22
CA THR A 112 -21.39 0.01 -3.65
C THR A 112 -22.44 1.09 -3.94
N ASN A 113 -22.21 2.32 -3.51
CA ASN A 113 -23.11 3.45 -3.74
C ASN A 113 -22.55 4.36 -4.82
N SER A 114 -23.28 4.52 -5.93
CA SER A 114 -22.85 5.31 -7.08
C SER A 114 -22.68 6.79 -6.75
N GLN A 115 -23.52 7.36 -5.88
CA GLN A 115 -23.37 8.76 -5.49
C GLN A 115 -22.09 8.98 -4.69
N LEU A 116 -21.79 8.09 -3.73
CA LEU A 116 -20.53 8.15 -2.97
C LEU A 116 -19.31 8.00 -3.88
N PHE A 117 -19.38 7.08 -4.85
CA PHE A 117 -18.30 6.87 -5.81
C PHE A 117 -18.01 8.15 -6.61
N GLU A 118 -19.04 8.80 -7.14
CA GLU A 118 -18.91 10.05 -7.88
C GLU A 118 -18.49 11.23 -6.99
N ASP A 119 -18.99 11.32 -5.77
CA ASP A 119 -18.59 12.38 -4.83
C ASP A 119 -17.10 12.28 -4.50
N ILE A 120 -16.60 11.06 -4.20
CA ILE A 120 -15.17 10.85 -3.95
C ILE A 120 -14.34 11.22 -5.17
N TYR A 121 -14.76 10.81 -6.37
CA TYR A 121 -14.10 11.23 -7.60
C TYR A 121 -14.04 12.76 -7.71
N ASN A 122 -15.13 13.46 -7.46
CA ASN A 122 -15.18 14.92 -7.57
C ASN A 122 -14.28 15.63 -6.56
N TYR A 123 -14.18 15.12 -5.32
CA TYR A 123 -13.28 15.70 -4.30
C TYR A 123 -11.80 15.40 -4.58
N LEU A 124 -11.49 14.25 -5.16
CA LEU A 124 -10.11 13.82 -5.39
C LEU A 124 -9.57 14.12 -6.79
N SER A 125 -10.43 14.34 -7.78
CA SER A 125 -10.02 14.56 -9.18
C SER A 125 -9.09 15.75 -9.32
N ASN A 126 -7.95 15.49 -9.96
CA ASN A 126 -6.89 16.47 -10.14
C ASN A 126 -6.11 16.20 -11.43
N ASP A 127 -5.25 17.15 -11.81
CA ASP A 127 -4.47 17.09 -13.05
C ASP A 127 -3.10 16.37 -12.89
N THR A 128 -2.90 15.60 -11.82
CA THR A 128 -1.63 14.89 -11.54
C THR A 128 -1.55 13.61 -12.37
N LEU A 129 -0.34 13.23 -12.74
CA LEU A 129 -0.04 11.93 -13.34
C LEU A 129 0.44 10.96 -12.27
N TYR A 130 0.17 9.68 -12.49
CA TYR A 130 0.51 8.60 -11.57
C TYR A 130 1.25 7.50 -12.31
N CYS A 131 2.14 6.83 -11.61
CA CYS A 131 2.68 5.51 -11.95
C CYS A 131 2.77 4.66 -10.70
N ALA A 132 2.80 3.34 -10.85
CA ALA A 132 3.05 2.43 -9.73
C ALA A 132 4.47 2.65 -9.19
N LYS A 133 4.62 2.71 -7.86
CA LYS A 133 5.94 2.90 -7.22
C LYS A 133 6.92 1.76 -7.50
N ASP A 134 6.42 0.55 -7.74
CA ASP A 134 7.21 -0.67 -7.84
C ASP A 134 7.11 -1.36 -9.20
N GLU A 135 6.66 -0.67 -10.27
CA GLU A 135 6.38 -1.27 -11.58
C GLU A 135 7.53 -2.11 -12.16
N PHE A 136 8.77 -1.70 -11.94
CA PHE A 136 9.95 -2.40 -12.46
C PHE A 136 10.75 -3.15 -11.39
N TYR A 137 10.43 -2.93 -10.11
CA TYR A 137 11.18 -3.46 -8.98
C TYR A 137 10.29 -3.48 -7.74
N SER A 138 9.81 -4.66 -7.36
CA SER A 138 9.10 -4.84 -6.10
C SER A 138 10.04 -5.42 -5.06
N GLU A 139 10.33 -4.64 -4.00
CA GLU A 139 11.10 -5.13 -2.86
C GLU A 139 10.52 -6.44 -2.30
N SER A 140 9.20 -6.62 -2.41
CA SER A 140 8.54 -7.86 -2.00
C SER A 140 8.96 -9.07 -2.83
N GLU A 141 9.06 -8.93 -4.15
CA GLU A 141 9.53 -9.97 -5.07
C GLU A 141 11.00 -10.28 -4.84
N ASP A 142 11.83 -9.26 -4.59
CA ASP A 142 13.23 -9.46 -4.24
C ASP A 142 13.39 -10.19 -2.91
N LEU A 143 12.60 -9.83 -1.89
CA LEU A 143 12.62 -10.51 -0.60
C LEU A 143 12.14 -11.96 -0.72
N GLU A 144 11.12 -12.23 -1.54
CA GLU A 144 10.66 -13.58 -1.81
C GLU A 144 11.74 -14.40 -2.54
N SER A 145 12.38 -13.82 -3.55
CA SER A 145 13.49 -14.42 -4.27
C SER A 145 14.67 -14.72 -3.34
N LEU A 146 15.06 -13.75 -2.51
CA LEU A 146 16.14 -13.87 -1.53
C LEU A 146 15.83 -14.96 -0.50
N TRP A 147 14.58 -15.04 -0.02
CA TRP A 147 14.11 -16.11 0.87
C TRP A 147 14.12 -17.48 0.19
N GLY A 148 13.67 -17.55 -1.06
CA GLY A 148 13.73 -18.73 -1.91
C GLY A 148 15.14 -19.28 -2.00
N GLN A 149 16.09 -18.44 -2.35
CA GLN A 149 17.50 -18.79 -2.49
C GLN A 149 18.13 -19.19 -1.15
N PHE A 150 17.80 -18.49 -0.06
CA PHE A 150 18.22 -18.88 1.28
C PHE A 150 17.74 -20.30 1.61
N LYS A 151 16.45 -20.60 1.42
CA LYS A 151 15.88 -21.94 1.64
C LYS A 151 16.60 -23.00 0.81
N GLU A 152 16.80 -22.75 -0.48
CA GLU A 152 17.48 -23.71 -1.38
C GLU A 152 18.92 -23.97 -0.94
N THR A 153 19.64 -22.92 -0.56
CA THR A 153 21.01 -23.03 -0.08
C THR A 153 21.08 -23.85 1.21
N VAL A 154 20.20 -23.57 2.18
CA VAL A 154 20.14 -24.32 3.44
C VAL A 154 19.79 -25.78 3.22
N LYS A 155 18.77 -26.07 2.39
CA LYS A 155 18.28 -27.44 2.16
C LYS A 155 19.25 -28.30 1.37
N HIS A 156 19.92 -27.74 0.37
CA HIS A 156 20.62 -28.53 -0.64
C HIS A 156 22.13 -28.30 -0.67
N LYS A 157 22.63 -27.15 -0.19
CA LYS A 157 24.04 -26.76 -0.34
C LYS A 157 24.79 -26.66 0.99
N ALA A 158 24.09 -26.33 2.08
CA ALA A 158 24.71 -26.04 3.38
C ALA A 158 24.55 -27.17 4.41
N ARG A 159 24.57 -28.45 3.97
CA ARG A 159 24.29 -29.62 4.82
C ARG A 159 25.10 -29.69 6.12
N PHE A 160 26.23 -28.96 6.23
CA PHE A 160 27.01 -28.84 7.47
C PHE A 160 27.62 -27.46 7.75
N VAL A 161 27.16 -26.38 7.11
CA VAL A 161 27.96 -25.14 7.08
C VAL A 161 27.14 -23.87 7.27
N PHE A 162 27.01 -23.44 8.52
CA PHE A 162 26.56 -22.09 8.88
C PHE A 162 27.69 -21.04 8.80
N TYR A 163 28.92 -21.43 8.45
CA TYR A 163 30.14 -20.61 8.60
C TYR A 163 30.84 -20.17 7.31
N PHE A 164 30.39 -20.56 6.10
CA PHE A 164 31.04 -20.10 4.86
C PHE A 164 30.15 -19.10 4.12
N LYS A 165 30.45 -17.80 4.26
CA LYS A 165 29.92 -16.72 3.41
C LYS A 165 30.04 -17.04 1.91
N GLU A 166 31.01 -17.86 1.53
CA GLU A 166 31.23 -18.25 0.13
C GLU A 166 30.15 -19.17 -0.44
N VAL A 167 29.40 -19.91 0.40
CA VAL A 167 28.33 -20.82 -0.04
C VAL A 167 27.08 -20.06 -0.48
N PHE A 168 26.91 -18.85 0.03
CA PHE A 168 25.79 -17.96 -0.29
C PHE A 168 26.12 -16.97 -1.41
N LYS A 169 27.37 -16.94 -1.91
CA LYS A 169 27.72 -16.10 -3.07
C LYS A 169 26.99 -16.61 -4.33
N GLY A 170 25.99 -15.85 -4.78
CA GLY A 170 25.27 -16.04 -6.04
C GLY A 170 25.49 -14.88 -7.03
N TYR A 171 24.86 -14.94 -8.20
CA TYR A 171 24.91 -13.93 -9.27
C TYR A 171 24.15 -12.62 -8.97
N GLN A 172 23.60 -12.44 -7.76
CA GLN A 172 22.79 -11.28 -7.37
C GLN A 172 23.55 -10.29 -6.47
N TYR A 173 23.01 -9.07 -6.35
CA TYR A 173 23.59 -7.95 -5.61
C TYR A 173 23.67 -8.18 -4.08
N GLU A 174 22.77 -8.99 -3.50
CA GLU A 174 22.71 -9.27 -2.05
C GLU A 174 22.98 -10.75 -1.73
N ASP A 175 23.71 -10.99 -0.64
CA ASP A 175 23.96 -12.33 -0.10
C ASP A 175 22.65 -12.86 0.56
N PRO A 176 22.15 -14.05 0.21
CA PRO A 176 20.95 -14.65 0.83
C PRO A 176 20.95 -14.70 2.36
N TYR A 177 22.09 -14.63 3.04
CA TYR A 177 22.15 -14.48 4.50
C TYR A 177 21.58 -13.14 5.00
N GLU A 178 21.64 -12.07 4.20
CA GLU A 178 21.14 -10.73 4.57
C GLU A 178 19.64 -10.74 4.93
N ILE A 179 18.87 -11.70 4.40
CA ILE A 179 17.47 -11.85 4.80
C ILE A 179 17.29 -12.15 6.29
N LEU A 180 18.24 -12.86 6.92
CA LEU A 180 18.20 -13.13 8.36
C LEU A 180 18.44 -11.86 9.17
N ILE A 181 19.30 -10.97 8.70
CA ILE A 181 19.52 -9.65 9.32
C ILE A 181 18.24 -8.82 9.21
N ARG A 182 17.58 -8.81 8.05
CA ARG A 182 16.30 -8.12 7.87
C ARG A 182 15.22 -8.69 8.79
N ILE A 183 15.06 -10.01 8.84
CA ILE A 183 14.11 -10.69 9.75
C ILE A 183 14.40 -10.34 11.21
N GLN A 184 15.67 -10.40 11.65
CA GLN A 184 16.05 -10.05 13.02
C GLN A 184 15.63 -8.61 13.36
N LYS A 185 15.90 -7.64 12.47
CA LYS A 185 15.48 -6.24 12.67
C LYS A 185 13.96 -6.13 12.84
N LEU A 186 13.18 -6.87 12.03
CA LEU A 186 11.72 -6.87 12.14
C LEU A 186 11.22 -7.53 13.44
N ILE A 187 11.80 -8.66 13.85
CA ILE A 187 11.48 -9.33 15.12
C ILE A 187 11.67 -8.38 16.30
N LEU A 188 12.80 -7.66 16.32
CA LEU A 188 13.10 -6.70 17.38
C LEU A 188 12.19 -5.46 17.30
N LYS A 189 11.98 -4.91 16.10
CA LYS A 189 11.12 -3.73 15.88
C LYS A 189 9.68 -3.96 16.32
N PHE A 190 9.13 -5.15 16.05
CA PHE A 190 7.74 -5.50 16.36
C PHE A 190 7.59 -6.28 17.68
N ASN A 191 8.67 -6.42 18.46
CA ASN A 191 8.68 -7.13 19.74
C ASN A 191 8.05 -8.54 19.67
N LEU A 192 8.45 -9.33 18.66
CA LEU A 192 7.88 -10.65 18.39
C LEU A 192 8.47 -11.77 19.25
N ILE A 193 9.33 -11.44 20.22
CA ILE A 193 9.91 -12.40 21.16
C ILE A 193 9.06 -12.39 22.42
N THR A 194 8.53 -13.56 22.80
CA THR A 194 7.83 -13.76 24.06
C THR A 194 8.66 -14.65 24.96
N ASP A 195 9.01 -14.15 26.13
CA ASP A 195 9.68 -14.94 27.15
C ASP A 195 8.70 -15.90 27.80
N LEU A 196 9.07 -17.17 27.87
CA LEU A 196 8.33 -18.16 28.65
C LEU A 196 8.90 -18.18 30.06
N PRO A 197 8.06 -18.03 31.11
CA PRO A 197 8.50 -18.18 32.48
C PRO A 197 9.15 -19.55 32.70
N GLN A 198 10.10 -19.58 33.63
CA GLN A 198 10.62 -20.84 34.13
C GLN A 198 9.45 -21.72 34.62
N ASP A 199 9.54 -23.03 34.40
CA ASP A 199 8.52 -24.04 34.73
C ASP A 199 7.22 -23.99 33.89
N THR A 200 7.25 -23.32 32.73
CA THR A 200 6.16 -23.41 31.74
C THR A 200 5.98 -24.87 31.28
N ILE A 201 4.79 -25.42 31.49
CA ILE A 201 4.45 -26.79 31.09
C ILE A 201 4.16 -26.83 29.58
N LEU A 202 4.95 -27.60 28.83
CA LEU A 202 4.77 -27.81 27.38
C LEU A 202 4.13 -29.17 27.11
N TYR A 203 2.98 -29.16 26.42
CA TYR A 203 2.30 -30.39 25.99
C TYR A 203 2.64 -30.67 24.53
N ARG A 204 3.16 -31.87 24.24
CA ARG A 204 3.43 -32.33 22.87
C ARG A 204 2.26 -33.16 22.37
N ALA A 205 1.47 -32.64 21.44
CA ALA A 205 0.50 -33.44 20.70
C ALA A 205 1.23 -34.39 19.73
N ARG A 206 0.76 -35.64 19.63
CA ARG A 206 1.16 -36.57 18.57
C ARG A 206 -0.01 -36.70 17.60
N GLN A 207 0.26 -36.58 16.29
CA GLN A 207 -0.73 -36.93 15.27
C GLN A 207 -0.95 -38.45 15.31
N HIS A 208 -2.23 -38.85 15.36
CA HIS A 208 -2.70 -40.23 15.25
C HIS A 208 -3.17 -40.52 13.83
#